data_AF-A0A6A6TL01-F1
#
_entry.id   AF-A0A6A6TL01-F1
#
_cell.length_a   1.000
_cell.length_b   1.000
_cell.length_c   1.000
_cell.angle_alpha   90.00
_cell.angle_beta   90.00
_cell.angle_gamma   90.00
#
_symmetry.space_group_name_H-M   'P 1'
#
loop_
_entity.id
_entity.type
_entity.pdbx_description
1 polymer ?
#
loop_
_entity_poly.entity_id
_entity_poly.type
_entity_poly.pdbx_seq_one_letter_code
_entity_poly.pdbx_strand_id
1 'polypeptide(L)'
;MAFTFPGPSPDPDLHVAAPSQDRKATETCPFVSPDIPKSLTSTSIIAQANRLPPIPRFNYLLHHTSCILQANGPYTIDFSGHLICHAKSKPSLSATRFAASLAAAQDSVNTELYPRQPEGPVFEDLKIFHGLWDITTYILEEVLGGEMDRLDQGKRQWGTLGIEAFGWGAWGLSAGYMEPDELFTSKRERLHNALTALITLNEKSMEEGSWAVKVKPTGTVHTQATAKRSVHICATMLLQDMRRDWARVRWGHAIKICSRWMGNLGLLDEDEVDVDRDQR
;
A
#
# COMPACT_ATOMS: atom_id res chain seq x y z
N MET A 1 -7.31 -33.82 44.84
CA MET A 1 -7.08 -34.82 43.77
C MET A 1 -5.92 -34.33 42.94
N ALA A 2 -4.76 -34.92 43.15
CA ALA A 2 -3.48 -34.53 42.54
C ALA A 2 -3.12 -35.56 41.47
N PHE A 3 -2.85 -35.10 40.25
CA PHE A 3 -2.39 -35.93 39.15
C PHE A 3 -0.87 -35.84 39.04
N THR A 4 -0.21 -36.94 39.37
CA THR A 4 1.22 -37.20 39.12
C THR A 4 1.43 -37.68 37.69
N PHE A 5 2.34 -37.05 36.96
CA PHE A 5 2.83 -37.50 35.65
C PHE A 5 4.12 -38.32 35.80
N PRO A 6 4.29 -39.41 35.03
CA PRO A 6 5.56 -40.14 34.98
C PRO A 6 6.51 -39.47 33.97
N GLY A 7 7.76 -39.24 34.39
CA GLY A 7 8.84 -38.80 33.52
C GLY A 7 9.46 -39.95 32.72
N PRO A 8 10.00 -39.69 31.51
CA PRO A 8 10.83 -40.64 30.80
C PRO A 8 12.33 -40.51 31.17
N SER A 9 12.96 -41.68 31.23
CA SER A 9 14.36 -42.01 31.50
C SER A 9 15.32 -41.53 30.39
N PRO A 10 16.63 -41.37 30.65
CA PRO A 10 17.59 -40.85 29.68
C PRO A 10 18.16 -41.96 28.80
N ASP A 11 18.47 -41.62 27.55
CA ASP A 11 19.22 -42.47 26.62
C ASP A 11 20.50 -41.75 26.12
N PRO A 12 21.50 -42.51 25.64
CA PRO A 12 22.91 -42.25 25.90
C PRO A 12 23.68 -41.56 24.76
N ASP A 13 24.89 -41.18 25.12
CA ASP A 13 25.99 -40.61 24.34
C ASP A 13 26.07 -40.98 22.85
N LEU A 14 26.08 -39.94 22.01
CA LEU A 14 26.54 -40.00 20.63
C LEU A 14 27.64 -38.96 20.42
N HIS A 15 28.88 -39.43 20.52
CA HIS A 15 30.07 -38.79 20.00
C HIS A 15 29.94 -38.56 18.49
N VAL A 16 30.03 -37.30 18.03
CA VAL A 16 30.32 -36.98 16.63
C VAL A 16 31.39 -35.89 16.57
N ALA A 17 32.40 -36.19 15.76
CA ALA A 17 33.67 -35.49 15.62
C ALA A 17 33.55 -34.08 15.04
N ALA A 18 34.44 -33.20 15.51
CA ALA A 18 34.68 -31.88 14.96
C ALA A 18 35.46 -31.96 13.63
N PRO A 19 35.06 -31.21 12.59
CA PRO A 19 35.95 -30.91 11.47
C PRO A 19 36.65 -29.57 11.71
N SER A 20 37.96 -29.64 11.86
CA SER A 20 38.89 -28.53 11.64
C SER A 20 38.76 -28.01 10.21
N GLN A 21 38.51 -26.71 10.04
CA GLN A 21 38.67 -26.04 8.76
C GLN A 21 39.50 -24.76 8.92
N ASP A 22 40.64 -24.80 8.24
CA ASP A 22 41.58 -23.72 7.99
C ASP A 22 40.88 -22.48 7.43
N ARG A 23 41.00 -21.36 8.15
CA ARG A 23 40.66 -20.02 7.63
C ARG A 23 41.82 -19.52 6.77
N LYS A 24 41.74 -19.73 5.45
CA LYS A 24 42.50 -18.96 4.47
C LYS A 24 41.93 -17.54 4.40
N ALA A 25 42.79 -16.55 4.60
CA ALA A 25 42.47 -15.14 4.45
C ALA A 25 42.10 -14.84 2.99
N THR A 26 40.89 -14.36 2.78
CA THR A 26 40.43 -13.84 1.48
C THR A 26 40.85 -12.38 1.37
N GLU A 27 41.62 -12.08 0.33
CA GLU A 27 42.04 -10.76 -0.08
C GLU A 27 40.83 -9.82 -0.25
N THR A 28 40.85 -8.71 0.48
CA THR A 28 39.91 -7.59 0.32
C THR A 28 40.18 -6.89 -1.00
N CYS A 29 39.32 -7.10 -1.99
CA CYS A 29 39.20 -6.22 -3.15
C CYS A 29 38.75 -4.82 -2.69
N PRO A 30 39.41 -3.73 -3.15
CA PRO A 30 38.91 -2.39 -2.90
C PRO A 30 37.58 -2.21 -3.64
N PHE A 31 36.51 -2.05 -2.86
CA PHE A 31 35.20 -1.63 -3.36
C PHE A 31 35.36 -0.23 -3.95
N VAL A 32 35.47 -0.16 -5.28
CA VAL A 32 35.32 1.08 -6.03
C VAL A 32 33.86 1.44 -5.95
N SER A 33 33.52 2.41 -5.10
CA SER A 33 32.19 3.01 -5.07
C SER A 33 31.85 3.48 -6.48
N PRO A 34 30.76 2.99 -7.09
CA PRO A 34 30.31 3.51 -8.37
C PRO A 34 29.98 4.99 -8.18
N ASP A 35 30.52 5.82 -9.07
CA ASP A 35 30.26 7.26 -9.14
C ASP A 35 28.76 7.52 -9.03
N ILE A 36 28.34 8.11 -7.91
CA ILE A 36 26.95 8.52 -7.68
C ILE A 36 26.67 9.63 -8.70
N PRO A 37 25.78 9.42 -9.69
CA PRO A 37 25.41 10.49 -10.60
C PRO A 37 24.88 11.67 -9.77
N LYS A 38 25.35 12.88 -10.07
CA LYS A 38 24.93 14.15 -9.45
C LYS A 38 23.45 14.08 -9.09
N SER A 39 23.13 14.19 -7.80
CA SER A 39 21.77 14.00 -7.28
C SER A 39 20.77 14.78 -8.11
N LEU A 40 19.80 14.10 -8.73
CA LEU A 40 18.68 14.79 -9.38
C LEU A 40 18.06 15.75 -8.37
N THR A 41 17.86 17.00 -8.78
CA THR A 41 17.20 17.99 -7.94
C THR A 41 15.70 17.74 -7.96
N SER A 42 14.98 18.13 -6.91
CA SER A 42 13.52 17.93 -6.87
C SER A 42 12.80 18.63 -8.03
N THR A 43 13.32 19.78 -8.48
CA THR A 43 12.83 20.48 -9.66
C THR A 43 12.99 19.65 -10.94
N SER A 44 14.12 18.94 -11.13
CA SER A 44 14.30 18.09 -12.31
C SER A 44 13.41 16.86 -12.27
N ILE A 45 13.20 16.28 -11.08
CA ILE A 45 12.28 15.16 -10.86
C ILE A 45 10.86 15.56 -11.28
N ILE A 46 10.34 16.68 -10.76
CA ILE A 46 8.98 17.16 -11.08
C ILE A 46 8.86 17.49 -12.59
N ALA A 47 9.86 18.18 -13.16
CA ALA A 47 9.85 18.52 -14.58
C ALA A 47 9.85 17.27 -15.48
N GLN A 48 10.57 16.22 -15.11
CA GLN A 48 10.56 14.94 -15.81
C GLN A 48 9.22 14.22 -15.63
N ALA A 49 8.71 14.14 -14.40
CA ALA A 49 7.42 13.51 -14.08
C ALA A 49 6.28 14.11 -14.91
N ASN A 50 6.24 15.43 -15.08
CA ASN A 50 5.22 16.12 -15.86
C ASN A 50 5.23 15.81 -17.36
N ARG A 51 6.34 15.27 -17.88
CA ARG A 51 6.44 14.80 -19.28
C ARG A 51 5.97 13.37 -19.47
N LEU A 52 5.85 12.60 -18.38
CA LEU A 52 5.42 11.22 -18.42
C LEU A 52 3.88 11.11 -18.48
N PRO A 53 3.33 10.06 -19.12
CA PRO A 53 1.92 9.70 -19.00
C PRO A 53 1.55 9.38 -17.55
N PRO A 54 0.26 9.33 -17.19
CA PRO A 54 -0.17 9.22 -15.80
C PRO A 54 0.38 8.01 -15.00
N ILE A 55 0.35 6.80 -15.57
CA ILE A 55 0.84 5.59 -14.88
C ILE A 55 2.37 5.64 -14.69
N PRO A 56 3.19 5.88 -15.73
CA PRO A 56 4.64 6.06 -15.53
C PRO A 56 4.99 7.25 -14.63
N ARG A 57 4.21 8.34 -14.66
CA ARG A 57 4.38 9.50 -13.77
C ARG A 57 4.19 9.09 -12.31
N PHE A 58 3.14 8.33 -12.00
CA PHE A 58 2.89 7.82 -10.66
C PHE A 58 4.06 6.94 -10.19
N ASN A 59 4.49 5.95 -10.97
CA ASN A 59 5.59 5.06 -10.58
C ASN A 59 6.90 5.84 -10.37
N TYR A 60 7.21 6.78 -11.27
CA TYR A 60 8.39 7.64 -11.18
C TYR A 60 8.38 8.49 -9.89
N LEU A 61 7.26 9.15 -9.57
CA LEU A 61 7.14 9.95 -8.35
C LEU A 61 7.13 9.08 -7.08
N LEU A 62 6.52 7.89 -7.13
CA LEU A 62 6.52 6.94 -6.03
C LEU A 62 7.92 6.42 -5.71
N HIS A 63 8.69 6.08 -6.75
CA HIS A 63 10.09 5.67 -6.63
C HIS A 63 10.93 6.78 -5.99
N HIS A 64 10.87 8.00 -6.53
CA HIS A 64 11.64 9.12 -5.99
C HIS A 64 11.23 9.51 -4.57
N THR A 65 9.93 9.47 -4.25
CA THR A 65 9.43 9.65 -2.88
C THR A 65 10.06 8.63 -1.93
N SER A 66 10.10 7.36 -2.34
CA SER A 66 10.71 6.29 -1.54
C SER A 66 12.21 6.53 -1.31
N CYS A 67 12.96 6.91 -2.36
CA CYS A 67 14.38 7.25 -2.25
C CYS A 67 14.64 8.42 -1.31
N ILE A 68 13.83 9.49 -1.39
CA ILE A 68 13.93 10.68 -0.52
C ILE A 68 13.70 10.28 0.94
N LEU A 69 12.63 9.54 1.22
CA LEU A 69 12.31 9.07 2.58
C LEU A 69 13.37 8.10 3.14
N GLN A 70 14.01 7.31 2.29
CA GLN A 70 15.10 6.43 2.68
C GLN A 70 16.38 7.22 2.99
N ALA A 71 16.72 8.23 2.18
CA ALA A 71 17.91 9.04 2.32
C ALA A 71 17.83 9.99 3.52
N ASN A 72 16.72 10.72 3.67
CA ASN A 72 16.59 11.80 4.63
C ASN A 72 16.08 11.32 6.00
N GLY A 73 15.26 10.26 6.01
CA GLY A 73 14.61 9.75 7.22
C GLY A 73 13.13 10.12 7.28
N PRO A 74 12.43 9.78 8.38
CA PRO A 74 11.01 10.06 8.50
C PRO A 74 10.76 11.57 8.63
N TYR A 75 9.72 12.04 7.96
CA TYR A 75 9.26 13.42 8.09
C TYR A 75 8.22 13.49 9.21
N THR A 76 8.23 14.59 9.94
CA THR A 76 7.31 14.90 11.03
C THR A 76 6.90 16.36 10.94
N ILE A 77 5.93 16.77 11.76
CA ILE A 77 5.49 18.16 11.85
C ILE A 77 6.03 18.77 13.13
N ASP A 78 6.54 19.99 13.06
CA ASP A 78 6.91 20.78 14.24
C ASP A 78 5.69 21.45 14.92
N PHE A 79 5.92 22.18 16.01
CA PHE A 79 4.84 22.91 16.69
C PHE A 79 4.22 24.03 15.84
N SER A 80 4.90 24.44 14.77
CA SER A 80 4.48 25.49 13.85
C SER A 80 3.65 24.94 12.69
N GLY A 81 3.43 23.62 12.62
CA GLY A 81 2.75 23.00 11.47
C GLY A 81 3.65 22.78 10.25
N HIS A 82 4.95 23.07 10.34
CA HIS A 82 5.89 22.89 9.24
C HIS A 82 6.38 21.46 9.19
N LEU A 83 6.55 20.98 7.96
CA LEU A 83 7.20 19.71 7.72
C LEU A 83 8.70 19.85 8.05
N ILE A 84 9.21 18.92 8.85
CA ILE A 84 10.63 18.81 9.19
C ILE A 84 11.12 17.39 8.94
N CYS A 85 12.41 17.25 8.65
CA CYS A 85 13.05 15.96 8.52
C CYS A 85 14.14 15.82 9.58
N HIS A 86 14.05 14.77 10.40
CA HIS A 86 15.11 14.43 11.33
C HIS A 86 16.14 13.57 10.60
N ALA A 87 17.20 14.22 10.10
CA ALA A 87 18.30 13.60 9.35
C ALA A 87 18.91 12.41 10.12
N LYS A 88 18.35 11.23 9.92
CA LYS A 88 18.79 9.96 10.48
C LYS A 88 18.58 8.92 9.40
N SER A 89 19.63 8.69 8.61
CA SER A 89 19.63 7.58 7.67
C SER A 89 19.41 6.28 8.47
N LYS A 90 18.40 5.52 8.04
CA LYS A 90 18.09 4.21 8.59
C LYS A 90 18.14 3.22 7.42
N PRO A 91 18.66 1.99 7.63
CA PRO A 91 19.01 1.09 6.56
C PRO A 91 17.82 0.67 5.67
N SER A 92 16.60 0.61 6.20
CA SER A 92 15.40 0.23 5.43
C SER A 92 14.18 1.12 5.70
N LEU A 93 13.45 1.46 4.64
CA LEU A 93 12.20 2.21 4.71
C LEU A 93 11.03 1.24 4.89
N SER A 94 10.54 1.08 6.12
CA SER A 94 9.32 0.31 6.39
C SER A 94 8.07 1.01 5.85
N ALA A 95 7.03 0.26 5.48
CA ALA A 95 5.73 0.79 5.06
C ALA A 95 5.12 1.78 6.07
N THR A 96 5.25 1.52 7.38
CA THR A 96 4.75 2.42 8.44
C THR A 96 5.43 3.78 8.41
N ARG A 97 6.76 3.81 8.20
CA ARG A 97 7.53 5.06 8.08
C ARG A 97 7.17 5.83 6.81
N PHE A 98 6.97 5.12 5.70
CA PHE A 98 6.50 5.71 4.45
C PHE A 98 5.14 6.40 4.66
N ALA A 99 4.16 5.67 5.21
CA ALA A 99 2.83 6.18 5.48
C ALA A 99 2.83 7.34 6.49
N ALA A 100 3.61 7.26 7.57
CA ALA A 100 3.70 8.33 8.56
C ALA A 100 4.30 9.62 8.00
N SER A 101 5.33 9.51 7.14
CA SER A 101 5.95 10.69 6.51
C SER A 101 4.99 11.38 5.55
N LEU A 102 4.22 10.61 4.78
CA LEU A 102 3.17 11.16 3.92
C LEU A 102 1.99 11.75 4.71
N ALA A 103 1.64 11.16 5.85
CA ALA A 103 0.65 11.74 6.74
C ALA A 103 1.10 13.10 7.29
N ALA A 104 2.36 13.20 7.72
CA ALA A 104 2.96 14.48 8.13
C ALA A 104 2.99 15.50 6.97
N ALA A 105 3.34 15.07 5.75
CA ALA A 105 3.30 15.93 4.57
C ALA A 105 1.88 16.46 4.30
N GLN A 106 0.88 15.58 4.29
CA GLN A 106 -0.52 15.95 4.12
C GLN A 106 -1.00 16.93 5.19
N ASP A 107 -0.71 16.64 6.45
CA ASP A 107 -1.10 17.50 7.57
C ASP A 107 -0.45 18.89 7.44
N SER A 108 0.82 18.98 7.00
CA SER A 108 1.47 20.26 6.73
C SER A 108 0.80 21.05 5.59
N VAL A 109 0.32 20.36 4.55
CA VAL A 109 -0.40 20.96 3.41
C VAL A 109 -1.79 21.44 3.80
N ASN A 110 -2.46 20.69 4.67
CA ASN A 110 -3.82 21.00 5.13
C ASN A 110 -3.84 22.14 6.15
N THR A 111 -2.71 22.52 6.74
CA THR A 111 -2.64 23.73 7.56
C THR A 111 -2.72 24.97 6.68
N GLU A 112 -3.36 26.05 7.19
CA GLU A 112 -3.32 27.38 6.56
C GLU A 112 -1.88 27.94 6.40
N LEU A 113 -0.90 27.25 6.97
CA LEU A 113 0.51 27.58 6.98
C LEU A 113 1.29 26.91 5.85
N TYR A 114 0.67 26.05 5.03
CA TYR A 114 1.32 25.47 3.84
C TYR A 114 2.04 26.49 2.94
N PRO A 115 1.45 27.65 2.56
CA PRO A 115 2.16 28.65 1.77
C PRO A 115 3.33 29.32 2.51
N ARG A 116 3.58 28.98 3.78
CA ARG A 116 4.63 29.52 4.64
C ARG A 116 5.72 28.50 4.97
N GLN A 117 5.67 27.28 4.44
CA GLN A 117 6.76 26.32 4.60
C GLN A 117 8.08 26.99 4.15
N PRO A 118 9.11 27.08 5.02
CA PRO A 118 10.35 27.77 4.68
C PRO A 118 11.04 27.15 3.46
N GLU A 119 11.57 28.00 2.58
CA GLU A 119 12.35 27.54 1.44
C GLU A 119 13.53 26.67 1.90
N GLY A 120 13.74 25.55 1.21
CA GLY A 120 14.80 24.61 1.54
C GLY A 120 14.53 23.20 1.02
N PRO A 121 15.41 22.23 1.33
CA PRO A 121 15.29 20.86 0.83
C PRO A 121 13.95 20.20 1.18
N VAL A 122 13.46 20.40 2.41
CA VAL A 122 12.19 19.82 2.87
C VAL A 122 10.99 20.37 2.08
N PHE A 123 11.01 21.65 1.71
CA PHE A 123 9.98 22.24 0.87
C PHE A 123 9.99 21.66 -0.54
N GLU A 124 11.17 21.43 -1.10
CA GLU A 124 11.34 20.77 -2.39
C GLU A 124 10.88 19.31 -2.37
N ASP A 125 11.13 18.57 -1.29
CA ASP A 125 10.62 17.21 -1.09
C ASP A 125 9.09 17.20 -0.97
N LEU A 126 8.52 18.18 -0.25
CA LEU A 126 7.07 18.32 -0.09
C LEU A 126 6.37 18.52 -1.45
N LYS A 127 6.98 19.26 -2.39
CA LYS A 127 6.45 19.39 -3.76
C LYS A 127 6.39 18.04 -4.49
N ILE A 128 7.36 17.14 -4.27
CA ILE A 128 7.33 15.80 -4.84
C ILE A 128 6.21 14.97 -4.20
N PHE A 129 6.08 15.02 -2.87
CA PHE A 129 5.01 14.31 -2.16
C PHE A 129 3.62 14.79 -2.60
N HIS A 130 3.45 16.10 -2.77
CA HIS A 130 2.23 16.68 -3.31
C HIS A 130 1.98 16.25 -4.76
N GLY A 131 3.01 16.28 -5.62
CA GLY A 131 2.88 15.81 -7.00
C GLY A 131 2.49 14.34 -7.09
N LEU A 132 3.00 13.49 -6.18
CA LEU A 132 2.60 12.09 -6.06
C LEU A 132 1.12 11.97 -5.65
N TRP A 133 0.67 12.79 -4.70
CA TRP A 133 -0.73 12.84 -4.29
C TRP A 133 -1.65 13.28 -5.43
N ASP A 134 -1.29 14.34 -6.16
CA ASP A 134 -2.07 14.85 -7.30
C ASP A 134 -2.27 13.76 -8.36
N ILE A 135 -1.19 13.07 -8.73
CA ILE A 135 -1.32 11.99 -9.72
C ILE A 135 -2.06 10.77 -9.17
N THR A 136 -1.96 10.49 -7.86
CA THR A 136 -2.72 9.42 -7.20
C THR A 136 -4.22 9.69 -7.28
N THR A 137 -4.66 10.89 -6.91
CA THR A 137 -6.07 11.27 -6.95
C THR A 137 -6.60 11.27 -8.38
N TYR A 138 -5.82 11.77 -9.34
CA TYR A 138 -6.15 11.68 -10.76
C TYR A 138 -6.38 10.23 -11.20
N ILE A 139 -5.47 9.30 -10.90
CA ILE A 139 -5.63 7.88 -11.28
C ILE A 139 -6.83 7.25 -10.58
N LEU A 140 -7.06 7.54 -9.30
CA LEU A 140 -8.24 7.05 -8.58
C LEU A 140 -9.54 7.51 -9.25
N GLU A 141 -9.61 8.77 -9.67
CA GLU A 141 -10.77 9.29 -10.40
C GLU A 141 -10.97 8.61 -11.76
N GLU A 142 -9.90 8.37 -12.51
CA GLU A 142 -9.96 7.65 -13.79
C GLU A 142 -10.42 6.20 -13.62
N VAL A 143 -9.89 5.49 -12.61
CA VAL A 143 -10.29 4.12 -12.27
C VAL A 143 -11.77 4.05 -11.88
N LEU A 144 -12.28 5.05 -11.16
CA LEU A 144 -13.66 5.09 -10.67
C LEU A 144 -14.66 5.66 -11.69
N GLY A 145 -14.22 6.53 -12.59
CA GLY A 145 -15.03 7.16 -13.63
C GLY A 145 -15.28 6.25 -14.83
N GLY A 146 -14.49 5.18 -15.00
CA GLY A 146 -14.60 4.29 -16.15
C GLY A 146 -14.17 4.92 -17.47
N GLU A 147 -13.57 6.12 -17.43
CA GLU A 147 -13.07 6.84 -18.62
C GLU A 147 -11.62 6.47 -18.98
N MET A 148 -11.04 5.50 -18.25
CA MET A 148 -9.66 5.06 -18.42
C MET A 148 -9.36 4.48 -19.82
N ASP A 149 -10.38 4.06 -20.58
CA ASP A 149 -10.26 3.68 -21.99
C ASP A 149 -9.71 4.81 -22.89
N ARG A 150 -9.72 6.07 -22.42
CA ARG A 150 -9.13 7.22 -23.14
C ARG A 150 -7.64 7.41 -22.91
N LEU A 151 -7.06 6.80 -21.87
CA LEU A 151 -5.68 7.07 -21.46
C LEU A 151 -4.63 6.36 -22.31
N ASP A 152 -4.97 5.23 -22.94
CA ASP A 152 -4.08 4.50 -23.82
C ASP A 152 -4.73 4.38 -25.20
N GLN A 153 -4.24 5.20 -26.15
CA GLN A 153 -4.80 5.39 -27.51
C GLN A 153 -4.72 4.11 -28.37
N GLY A 154 -5.50 3.09 -28.02
CA GLY A 154 -5.85 1.97 -28.89
C GLY A 154 -4.99 0.71 -28.78
N LYS A 155 -4.37 0.39 -27.63
CA LYS A 155 -3.58 -0.85 -27.49
C LYS A 155 -3.96 -1.83 -26.39
N ARG A 156 -4.69 -1.43 -25.35
CA ARG A 156 -5.19 -2.38 -24.34
C ARG A 156 -6.60 -2.02 -23.91
N GLN A 157 -7.53 -2.98 -24.04
CA GLN A 157 -8.81 -2.91 -23.35
C GLN A 157 -8.49 -3.16 -21.87
N TRP A 158 -8.78 -2.17 -21.03
CA TRP A 158 -8.45 -2.25 -19.61
C TRP A 158 -9.33 -3.32 -18.96
N GLY A 159 -8.78 -4.05 -17.98
CA GLY A 159 -9.59 -4.95 -17.18
C GLY A 159 -10.68 -4.17 -16.44
N THR A 160 -11.80 -4.80 -16.13
CA THR A 160 -12.71 -4.24 -15.11
C THR A 160 -12.21 -4.70 -13.74
N LEU A 161 -12.13 -3.79 -12.76
CA LEU A 161 -11.84 -4.19 -11.39
C LEU A 161 -12.86 -5.24 -10.93
N GLY A 162 -12.38 -6.43 -10.57
CA GLY A 162 -13.20 -7.44 -9.95
C GLY A 162 -13.87 -6.88 -8.69
N ILE A 163 -15.11 -7.30 -8.42
CA ILE A 163 -15.91 -6.78 -7.31
C ILE A 163 -15.19 -6.87 -5.95
N GLU A 164 -14.38 -7.92 -5.76
CA GLU A 164 -13.56 -8.11 -4.54
C GLU A 164 -12.41 -7.10 -4.46
N ALA A 165 -11.65 -6.90 -5.55
CA ALA A 165 -10.57 -5.91 -5.60
C ALA A 165 -11.11 -4.48 -5.40
N PHE A 166 -12.25 -4.17 -6.02
CA PHE A 166 -12.97 -2.92 -5.83
C PHE A 166 -13.40 -2.73 -4.36
N GLY A 167 -14.08 -3.74 -3.79
CA GLY A 167 -14.59 -3.66 -2.43
C GLY A 167 -13.50 -3.58 -1.36
N TRP A 168 -12.46 -4.42 -1.44
CA TRP A 168 -11.31 -4.35 -0.53
C TRP A 168 -10.52 -3.06 -0.69
N GLY A 169 -10.42 -2.52 -1.90
CA GLY A 169 -9.82 -1.21 -2.14
C GLY A 169 -10.60 -0.08 -1.48
N ALA A 170 -11.93 -0.05 -1.66
CA ALA A 170 -12.80 0.93 -1.00
C ALA A 170 -12.72 0.84 0.53
N TRP A 171 -12.69 -0.38 1.08
CA TRP A 171 -12.50 -0.59 2.51
C TRP A 171 -11.11 -0.10 2.98
N GLY A 172 -10.06 -0.38 2.22
CA GLY A 172 -8.69 0.09 2.51
C GLY A 172 -8.55 1.60 2.47
N LEU A 173 -9.18 2.28 1.50
CA LEU A 173 -9.27 3.75 1.46
C LEU A 173 -10.00 4.28 2.70
N SER A 174 -11.14 3.67 3.05
CA SER A 174 -11.94 4.09 4.20
C SER A 174 -11.21 3.95 5.54
N ALA A 175 -10.24 3.04 5.65
CA ALA A 175 -9.39 2.93 6.83
C ALA A 175 -8.47 4.14 7.02
N GLY A 176 -8.14 4.84 5.93
CA GLY A 176 -7.39 6.08 5.95
C GLY A 176 -8.26 7.34 5.95
N TYR A 177 -9.59 7.24 6.07
CA TYR A 177 -10.47 8.42 6.08
C TYR A 177 -10.42 9.13 7.44
N MET A 178 -10.16 10.43 7.44
CA MET A 178 -10.05 11.26 8.63
C MET A 178 -11.42 11.71 9.13
N GLU A 179 -11.62 11.66 10.45
CA GLU A 179 -12.84 12.14 11.14
C GLU A 179 -14.17 11.53 10.62
N PRO A 180 -14.27 10.19 10.45
CA PRO A 180 -15.49 9.58 9.92
C PRO A 180 -16.69 9.84 10.82
N ASP A 181 -17.84 10.15 10.23
CA ASP A 181 -19.11 10.20 10.97
C ASP A 181 -19.69 8.79 11.21
N GLU A 182 -20.76 8.71 12.01
CA GLU A 182 -21.41 7.42 12.33
C GLU A 182 -21.95 6.71 11.09
N LEU A 183 -22.44 7.46 10.11
CA LEU A 183 -23.00 6.92 8.87
C LEU A 183 -21.90 6.29 8.00
N PHE A 184 -20.74 6.95 7.89
CA PHE A 184 -19.55 6.46 7.21
C PHE A 184 -19.04 5.18 7.88
N THR A 185 -18.96 5.18 9.21
CA THR A 185 -18.54 4.02 10.00
C THR A 185 -19.49 2.83 9.78
N SER A 186 -20.80 3.06 9.81
CA SER A 186 -21.81 2.02 9.53
C SER A 186 -21.68 1.44 8.12
N LYS A 187 -21.47 2.28 7.08
CA LYS A 187 -21.23 1.80 5.71
C LYS A 187 -19.96 0.96 5.62
N ARG A 188 -18.88 1.36 6.30
CA ARG A 188 -17.60 0.63 6.35
C ARG A 188 -17.75 -0.74 7.00
N GLU A 189 -18.47 -0.84 8.12
CA GLU A 189 -18.76 -2.12 8.79
C GLU A 189 -19.60 -3.05 7.90
N ARG A 190 -20.65 -2.51 7.27
CA ARG A 190 -21.48 -3.27 6.33
C ARG A 190 -20.69 -3.78 5.13
N LEU A 191 -19.78 -2.96 4.60
CA LEU A 191 -18.87 -3.38 3.53
C LEU A 191 -17.97 -4.54 3.99
N HIS A 192 -17.33 -4.41 5.16
CA HIS A 192 -16.48 -5.46 5.71
C HIS A 192 -17.24 -6.78 5.86
N ASN A 193 -18.42 -6.76 6.48
CA ASN A 193 -19.26 -7.94 6.65
C ASN A 193 -19.64 -8.59 5.31
N ALA A 194 -19.97 -7.78 4.30
CA ALA A 194 -20.25 -8.27 2.95
C ALA A 194 -19.03 -8.89 2.27
N LEU A 195 -17.83 -8.32 2.45
CA LEU A 195 -16.57 -8.86 1.93
C LEU A 195 -16.18 -10.18 2.59
N THR A 196 -16.29 -10.27 3.92
CA THR A 196 -16.03 -11.53 4.65
C THR A 196 -17.00 -12.63 4.23
N ALA A 197 -18.26 -12.28 3.94
CA ALA A 197 -19.24 -13.22 3.41
C ALA A 197 -18.87 -13.75 2.01
N LEU A 198 -18.17 -12.97 1.17
CA LEU A 198 -17.67 -13.46 -0.11
C LEU A 198 -16.55 -14.48 0.05
N ILE A 199 -15.57 -14.20 0.92
CA ILE A 199 -14.41 -15.08 1.15
C ILE A 199 -14.85 -16.45 1.71
N THR A 200 -15.68 -16.43 2.75
CA THR A 200 -16.16 -17.65 3.42
C THR A 200 -17.02 -18.55 2.53
N LEU A 201 -17.59 -18.01 1.44
CA LEU A 201 -18.30 -18.79 0.43
C LEU A 201 -17.37 -19.39 -0.62
N ASN A 202 -16.22 -18.76 -0.91
CA ASN A 202 -15.21 -19.30 -1.82
C ASN A 202 -14.42 -20.44 -1.15
N GLU A 203 -14.01 -20.30 0.12
CA GLU A 203 -13.23 -21.33 0.84
C GLU A 203 -14.01 -22.64 1.03
N LYS A 204 -15.32 -22.56 1.31
CA LYS A 204 -16.19 -23.74 1.43
C LYS A 204 -16.39 -24.50 0.12
N SER A 205 -15.95 -23.97 -1.02
CA SER A 205 -15.95 -24.68 -2.31
C SER A 205 -14.66 -25.46 -2.57
N MET A 206 -13.58 -25.25 -1.80
CA MET A 206 -12.31 -25.97 -1.95
C MET A 206 -12.15 -27.18 -1.01
N GLU A 207 -12.89 -27.24 0.10
CA GLU A 207 -12.91 -28.40 0.99
C GLU A 207 -14.10 -29.33 0.68
N GLU A 208 -14.09 -29.97 -0.49
CA GLU A 208 -14.94 -31.16 -0.73
C GLU A 208 -14.08 -32.41 -0.89
N GLY A 209 -13.46 -32.78 0.22
CA GLY A 209 -13.23 -34.17 0.58
C GLY A 209 -13.65 -34.32 2.04
N SER A 210 -14.56 -35.26 2.32
CA SER A 210 -14.86 -35.78 3.66
C SER A 210 -15.95 -35.05 4.50
N TRP A 211 -17.15 -35.64 4.45
CA TRP A 211 -18.23 -35.68 5.47
C TRP A 211 -19.15 -34.46 5.69
N ALA A 212 -20.18 -34.41 4.84
CA ALA A 212 -21.59 -34.28 5.24
C ALA A 212 -22.02 -33.05 6.08
N VAL A 213 -22.22 -31.92 5.40
CA VAL A 213 -23.43 -31.10 5.61
C VAL A 213 -23.98 -30.72 4.24
N LYS A 214 -25.14 -31.30 3.87
CA LYS A 214 -25.92 -30.88 2.70
C LYS A 214 -26.45 -29.46 2.93
N VAL A 215 -25.63 -28.45 2.67
CA VAL A 215 -26.14 -27.10 2.38
C VAL A 215 -26.78 -27.21 1.00
N LYS A 216 -28.11 -26.98 0.92
CA LYS A 216 -28.80 -27.00 -0.38
C LYS A 216 -28.09 -26.02 -1.32
N PRO A 217 -27.66 -26.45 -2.52
CA PRO A 217 -26.89 -25.61 -3.46
C PRO A 217 -27.65 -24.36 -3.93
N THR A 218 -28.97 -24.31 -3.71
CA THR A 218 -29.85 -23.18 -4.02
C THR A 218 -29.66 -21.95 -3.12
N GLY A 219 -29.08 -22.09 -1.92
CA GLY A 219 -28.84 -20.96 -1.00
C GLY A 219 -27.56 -20.18 -1.29
N THR A 220 -26.49 -20.87 -1.70
CA THR A 220 -25.14 -20.33 -1.85
C THR A 220 -25.04 -19.27 -2.95
N VAL A 221 -25.72 -19.49 -4.08
CA VAL A 221 -25.77 -18.52 -5.19
C VAL A 221 -26.51 -17.25 -4.77
N HIS A 222 -27.63 -17.40 -4.06
CA HIS A 222 -28.40 -16.25 -3.57
C HIS A 222 -27.62 -15.44 -2.53
N THR A 223 -26.91 -16.10 -1.61
CA THR A 223 -26.05 -15.44 -0.63
C THR A 223 -24.87 -14.73 -1.29
N GLN A 224 -24.22 -15.35 -2.29
CA GLN A 224 -23.10 -14.74 -3.01
C GLN A 224 -23.56 -13.53 -3.83
N ALA A 225 -24.70 -13.63 -4.54
CA ALA A 225 -25.27 -12.51 -5.27
C ALA A 225 -25.64 -11.34 -4.33
N THR A 226 -26.22 -11.65 -3.17
CA THR A 226 -26.57 -10.66 -2.15
C THR A 226 -25.32 -9.99 -1.56
N ALA A 227 -24.27 -10.77 -1.28
CA ALA A 227 -22.99 -10.25 -0.80
C ALA A 227 -22.31 -9.37 -1.85
N LYS A 228 -22.22 -9.80 -3.13
CA LYS A 228 -21.66 -8.99 -4.23
C LYS A 228 -22.42 -7.67 -4.40
N ARG A 229 -23.75 -7.70 -4.34
CA ARG A 229 -24.59 -6.49 -4.38
C ARG A 229 -24.31 -5.58 -3.19
N SER A 230 -24.18 -6.14 -1.99
CA SER A 230 -23.91 -5.37 -0.78
C SER A 230 -22.53 -4.72 -0.81
N VAL A 231 -21.51 -5.44 -1.30
CA VAL A 231 -20.17 -4.91 -1.55
C VAL A 231 -20.26 -3.74 -2.52
N HIS A 232 -20.89 -3.92 -3.68
CA HIS A 232 -21.02 -2.88 -4.69
C HIS A 232 -21.67 -1.61 -4.12
N ILE A 233 -22.81 -1.75 -3.43
CA ILE A 233 -23.53 -0.60 -2.84
C ILE A 233 -22.68 0.09 -1.78
N CYS A 234 -22.17 -0.64 -0.78
CA CYS A 234 -21.47 -0.02 0.35
C CYS A 234 -20.13 0.59 -0.08
N ALA A 235 -19.38 -0.08 -0.96
CA ALA A 235 -18.15 0.46 -1.53
C ALA A 235 -18.42 1.72 -2.35
N THR A 236 -19.46 1.72 -3.18
CA THR A 236 -19.84 2.90 -3.99
C THR A 236 -20.21 4.09 -3.10
N MET A 237 -21.02 3.88 -2.06
CA MET A 237 -21.40 4.95 -1.13
C MET A 237 -20.18 5.53 -0.39
N LEU A 238 -19.28 4.68 0.10
CA LEU A 238 -18.04 5.13 0.75
C LEU A 238 -17.16 5.92 -0.20
N LEU A 239 -17.00 5.44 -1.44
CA LEU A 239 -16.22 6.13 -2.46
C LEU A 239 -16.85 7.47 -2.84
N GLN A 240 -18.17 7.56 -2.94
CA GLN A 240 -18.84 8.85 -3.15
C GLN A 240 -18.58 9.83 -2.01
N ASP A 241 -18.60 9.37 -0.75
CA ASP A 241 -18.29 10.22 0.40
C ASP A 241 -16.82 10.69 0.39
N MET A 242 -15.87 9.79 0.06
CA MET A 242 -14.44 10.13 -0.05
C MET A 242 -14.14 11.04 -1.25
N ARG A 243 -14.78 10.82 -2.40
CA ARG A 243 -14.59 11.63 -3.62
C ARG A 243 -15.05 13.08 -3.48
N ARG A 244 -15.98 13.36 -2.56
CA ARG A 244 -16.37 14.74 -2.23
C ARG A 244 -15.19 15.52 -1.64
N ASP A 245 -14.29 14.84 -0.95
CA ASP A 245 -13.15 15.44 -0.30
C ASP A 245 -12.00 14.42 -0.14
N TRP A 246 -11.21 14.28 -1.20
CA TRP A 246 -10.03 13.41 -1.16
C TRP A 246 -9.00 13.88 -0.12
N ALA A 247 -8.98 15.15 0.25
CA ALA A 247 -8.04 15.67 1.24
C ALA A 247 -8.24 15.04 2.62
N ARG A 248 -9.41 14.41 2.86
CA ARG A 248 -9.71 13.62 4.07
C ARG A 248 -9.20 12.18 4.02
N VAL A 249 -8.73 11.68 2.87
CA VAL A 249 -8.11 10.35 2.79
C VAL A 249 -6.61 10.48 3.02
N ARG A 250 -6.05 9.68 3.93
CA ARG A 250 -4.62 9.66 4.21
C ARG A 250 -3.83 9.26 2.95
N TRP A 251 -2.88 10.10 2.53
CA TRP A 251 -2.14 9.95 1.28
C TRP A 251 -1.52 8.55 1.11
N GLY A 252 -0.86 8.03 2.15
CA GLY A 252 -0.24 6.70 2.10
C GLY A 252 -1.24 5.56 1.84
N HIS A 253 -2.47 5.65 2.34
CA HIS A 253 -3.51 4.66 2.06
C HIS A 253 -3.96 4.76 0.59
N ALA A 254 -4.23 5.97 0.11
CA ALA A 254 -4.63 6.19 -1.27
C ALA A 254 -3.59 5.70 -2.28
N ILE A 255 -2.31 6.04 -2.08
CA ILE A 255 -1.20 5.58 -2.93
C ILE A 255 -1.15 4.06 -2.96
N LYS A 256 -1.27 3.40 -1.80
CA LYS A 256 -1.21 1.94 -1.71
C LYS A 256 -2.40 1.27 -2.42
N ILE A 257 -3.61 1.80 -2.27
CA ILE A 257 -4.79 1.28 -2.95
C ILE A 257 -4.73 1.55 -4.44
N CYS A 258 -4.31 2.74 -4.86
CA CYS A 258 -4.10 3.10 -6.25
C CYS A 258 -3.14 2.11 -6.93
N SER A 259 -1.96 1.87 -6.35
CA SER A 259 -1.00 0.87 -6.84
C SER A 259 -1.63 -0.53 -6.95
N ARG A 260 -2.37 -0.99 -5.94
CA ARG A 260 -3.03 -2.30 -5.98
C ARG A 260 -4.11 -2.40 -7.07
N TRP A 261 -4.94 -1.37 -7.23
CA TRP A 261 -5.94 -1.35 -8.29
C TRP A 261 -5.28 -1.35 -9.67
N MET A 262 -4.22 -0.57 -9.86
CA MET A 262 -3.46 -0.59 -11.10
C MET A 262 -2.87 -1.97 -11.40
N GLY A 263 -2.34 -2.66 -10.40
CA GLY A 263 -1.87 -4.05 -10.55
C GLY A 263 -3.00 -5.00 -10.95
N ASN A 264 -4.19 -4.89 -10.34
CA ASN A 264 -5.35 -5.71 -10.71
C ASN A 264 -5.91 -5.41 -12.11
N LEU A 265 -5.62 -4.21 -12.64
CA LEU A 265 -5.97 -3.79 -13.98
C LEU A 265 -4.90 -4.18 -15.03
N GLY A 266 -3.77 -4.76 -14.60
CA GLY A 266 -2.65 -5.12 -15.48
C GLY A 266 -1.85 -3.91 -15.99
N LEU A 267 -1.79 -2.84 -15.20
CA LEU A 267 -1.15 -1.57 -15.56
C LEU A 267 0.25 -1.38 -14.98
N LEU A 268 0.62 -2.26 -14.05
CA LEU A 268 1.97 -2.32 -13.50
C LEU A 268 2.64 -3.53 -14.11
N ASP A 269 3.89 -3.35 -14.57
CA ASP A 269 4.72 -4.47 -14.98
C ASP A 269 5.01 -5.34 -13.76
N GLU A 270 4.89 -6.67 -13.91
CA GLU A 270 4.93 -7.62 -12.79
C GLU A 270 6.24 -7.56 -11.99
N ASP A 271 7.32 -7.05 -12.59
CA ASP A 271 8.64 -6.91 -11.98
C ASP A 271 8.73 -5.83 -10.86
N GLU A 272 7.76 -4.91 -10.75
CA GLU A 272 7.76 -3.85 -9.71
C GLU A 272 6.96 -4.21 -8.44
N VAL A 273 6.21 -5.32 -8.42
CA VAL A 273 5.23 -5.62 -7.36
C VAL A 273 5.83 -6.37 -6.15
N ASP A 274 7.02 -6.94 -6.28
CA ASP A 274 7.59 -7.90 -5.31
C ASP A 274 8.30 -7.28 -4.09
N VAL A 275 8.36 -5.96 -3.94
CA VAL A 275 9.04 -5.31 -2.79
C VAL A 275 8.37 -5.61 -1.43
N ASP A 276 7.13 -6.11 -1.43
CA ASP A 276 6.33 -6.34 -0.21
C ASP A 276 6.07 -7.82 0.12
N ARG A 277 6.55 -8.79 -0.70
CA ARG A 277 6.31 -10.22 -0.40
C ARG A 277 7.23 -10.79 0.69
N ASP A 278 8.39 -10.19 0.90
CA ASP A 278 9.40 -10.68 1.87
C ASP A 278 9.18 -10.22 3.32
N GLN A 279 8.02 -9.65 3.67
CA GLN A 279 7.72 -9.18 5.03
C GLN A 279 6.46 -9.81 5.67
N ARG A 280 5.98 -10.95 5.15
CA ARG A 280 4.92 -11.73 5.80
C ARG A 280 5.45 -12.96 6.51
#